data_AF-A0A6J4RLW5-F1
#
_entry.id   AF-A0A6J4RLW5-F1
#
_cell.length_a   1.000
_cell.length_b   1.000
_cell.length_c   1.000
_cell.angle_alpha   90.00
_cell.angle_beta   90.00
_cell.angle_gamma   90.00
#
_symmetry.space_group_name_H-M   'P 1'
#
loop_
_entity.id
_entity.type
_entity.pdbx_description
1 polymer ?
#
loop_
_entity_poly.entity_id
_entity_poly.type
_entity_poly.pdbx_seq_one_letter_code
_entity_poly.pdbx_strand_id
1 'polypeptide(L)'
;MALRLGSHTFPRVAAAALALTSLLLALCALLGAPGAAAAARAKPPEITSVTPARTTVGERLTVRGRHFRRGKGRNTLVLRRDGARSVFVKADISTSKMMRVAIPERLTRFLAVENGTPQFTRFRARVISARLGRSFTPVSKSPVIGPRKPPAPPAKPAPPADGDCDFDGTPNAVDLDDDADFLTDLTEARLKTDSCRLDSDGDGVGDGYEFQSALHLNNDEYQEPNNSLPYPEK
;
A
#
# COMPACT_ATOMS: atom_id res chain seq x y z
N MET A 1 -59.24 -91.67 -45.03
CA MET A 1 -59.62 -92.41 -43.80
C MET A 1 -59.21 -91.51 -42.63
N ALA A 2 -60.12 -90.67 -42.15
CA ALA A 2 -60.84 -90.84 -40.87
C ALA A 2 -59.92 -90.52 -39.66
N LEU A 3 -60.22 -89.70 -38.64
CA LEU A 3 -61.43 -89.11 -38.09
C LEU A 3 -61.00 -88.13 -36.95
N ARG A 4 -61.80 -87.07 -36.72
CA ARG A 4 -62.27 -86.46 -35.44
C ARG A 4 -61.28 -86.17 -34.28
N LEU A 5 -61.15 -84.93 -33.77
CA LEU A 5 -62.05 -84.07 -32.94
C LEU A 5 -62.02 -84.32 -31.41
N GLY A 6 -61.84 -83.23 -30.65
CA GLY A 6 -62.36 -82.96 -29.29
C GLY A 6 -61.35 -83.19 -28.15
N SER A 7 -60.84 -82.24 -27.35
CA SER A 7 -61.32 -81.03 -26.64
C SER A 7 -61.78 -81.25 -25.17
N HIS A 8 -61.33 -80.32 -24.31
CA HIS A 8 -61.75 -79.99 -22.92
C HIS A 8 -61.06 -80.75 -21.76
N THR A 9 -60.67 -80.19 -20.60
CA THR A 9 -60.73 -78.85 -19.96
C THR A 9 -59.90 -78.83 -18.65
N PHE A 10 -59.38 -77.63 -18.31
CA PHE A 10 -58.67 -77.02 -17.15
C PHE A 10 -58.76 -77.57 -15.69
N PRO A 11 -57.84 -77.16 -14.79
CA PRO A 11 -57.92 -75.89 -14.01
C PRO A 11 -56.63 -75.05 -14.10
N ARG A 12 -56.58 -73.70 -14.18
CA ARG A 12 -57.01 -72.58 -13.31
C ARG A 12 -56.39 -72.56 -11.89
N VAL A 13 -55.23 -71.91 -11.73
CA VAL A 13 -54.92 -71.05 -10.57
C VAL A 13 -54.05 -69.85 -11.03
N ALA A 14 -54.52 -68.65 -10.64
CA ALA A 14 -53.93 -67.31 -10.46
C ALA A 14 -52.39 -67.11 -10.64
N ALA A 15 -51.82 -65.95 -10.97
CA ALA A 15 -52.27 -64.56 -10.86
C ALA A 15 -51.42 -63.63 -11.76
N ALA A 16 -52.09 -62.59 -12.25
CA ALA A 16 -51.62 -61.23 -12.59
C ALA A 16 -50.11 -60.92 -12.67
N ALA A 17 -49.66 -60.47 -13.85
CA ALA A 17 -48.81 -59.28 -13.99
C ALA A 17 -48.93 -58.75 -15.43
N LEU A 18 -49.80 -57.76 -15.61
CA LEU A 18 -49.88 -56.91 -16.81
C LEU A 18 -48.50 -56.26 -17.04
N ALA A 19 -47.91 -56.38 -18.23
CA ALA A 19 -48.04 -55.40 -19.31
C ALA A 19 -47.83 -53.95 -18.87
N LEU A 20 -46.61 -53.41 -19.05
CA LEU A 20 -46.30 -52.01 -19.40
C LEU A 20 -44.79 -51.74 -19.27
N THR A 21 -43.98 -52.16 -20.25
CA THR A 21 -42.55 -51.79 -20.33
C THR A 21 -42.22 -51.20 -21.69
N SER A 22 -43.00 -50.21 -22.10
CA SER A 22 -42.73 -49.42 -23.31
C SER A 22 -43.37 -48.03 -23.19
N LEU A 23 -43.08 -47.32 -22.09
CA LEU A 23 -43.35 -45.88 -21.98
C LEU A 23 -42.47 -45.24 -20.88
N LEU A 24 -41.15 -45.22 -21.11
CA LEU A 24 -40.19 -44.47 -20.28
C LEU A 24 -39.13 -43.78 -21.15
N LEU A 25 -39.56 -43.26 -22.30
CA LEU A 25 -38.79 -42.34 -23.15
C LEU A 25 -39.49 -40.98 -23.32
N ALA A 26 -40.28 -40.56 -22.33
CA ALA A 26 -40.99 -39.28 -22.35
C ALA A 26 -41.03 -38.58 -20.98
N LEU A 27 -39.97 -38.71 -20.18
CA LEU A 27 -39.81 -37.95 -18.93
C LEU A 27 -38.35 -37.54 -18.69
N CYS A 28 -37.75 -36.91 -19.70
CA CYS A 28 -36.52 -36.12 -19.53
C CYS A 28 -36.76 -34.65 -19.96
N ALA A 29 -37.99 -34.18 -19.75
CA ALA A 29 -38.30 -32.76 -19.67
C ALA A 29 -38.56 -32.46 -18.20
N LEU A 30 -37.95 -31.39 -17.66
CA LEU A 30 -37.89 -31.00 -16.25
C LEU A 30 -36.77 -31.62 -15.39
N LEU A 31 -35.53 -31.59 -15.88
CA LEU A 31 -34.48 -31.05 -15.02
C LEU A 31 -34.36 -29.57 -15.35
N GLY A 32 -35.14 -28.77 -14.63
CA GLY A 32 -34.82 -27.37 -14.46
C GLY A 32 -33.44 -27.30 -13.84
N ALA A 33 -32.42 -27.01 -14.67
CA ALA A 33 -31.19 -26.46 -14.14
C ALA A 33 -31.62 -25.30 -13.23
N PRO A 34 -31.19 -25.22 -11.96
CA PRO A 34 -31.21 -23.94 -11.30
C PRO A 34 -30.34 -23.09 -12.22
N GLY A 35 -30.98 -22.15 -12.92
CA GLY A 35 -30.27 -21.14 -13.66
C GLY A 35 -29.33 -20.53 -12.63
N ALA A 36 -28.06 -20.92 -12.71
CA ALA A 36 -26.98 -20.16 -12.12
C ALA A 36 -27.12 -18.83 -12.83
N ALA A 37 -27.89 -17.93 -12.23
CA ALA A 37 -28.11 -16.58 -12.70
C ALA A 37 -26.72 -16.11 -13.09
N ALA A 38 -26.53 -15.91 -14.40
CA ALA A 38 -25.22 -15.70 -14.97
C ALA A 38 -24.66 -14.48 -14.25
N ALA A 39 -23.83 -14.73 -13.22
CA ALA A 39 -23.38 -13.70 -12.32
C ALA A 39 -22.69 -12.70 -13.23
N ALA A 40 -23.26 -11.51 -13.35
CA ALA A 40 -22.85 -10.51 -14.33
C ALA A 40 -21.33 -10.46 -14.30
N ARG A 41 -20.69 -10.89 -15.41
CA ARG A 41 -19.26 -11.21 -15.40
C ARG A 41 -18.53 -9.97 -14.89
N ALA A 42 -17.86 -10.10 -13.74
CA ALA A 42 -17.24 -8.96 -13.08
C ALA A 42 -16.35 -8.20 -14.09
N LYS A 43 -16.51 -6.88 -14.15
CA LYS A 43 -15.69 -6.03 -15.03
C LYS A 43 -14.22 -6.12 -14.56
N PRO A 44 -13.25 -6.09 -15.48
CA PRO A 44 -11.84 -6.12 -15.08
C PRO A 44 -11.51 -4.87 -14.25
N PRO A 45 -10.69 -5.02 -13.20
CA PRO A 45 -10.28 -3.90 -12.38
C PRO A 45 -9.32 -2.99 -13.14
N GLU A 46 -9.45 -1.69 -12.93
CA GLU A 46 -8.63 -0.66 -13.60
C GLU A 46 -8.11 0.33 -12.57
N ILE A 47 -6.83 0.68 -12.67
CA ILE A 47 -6.19 1.67 -11.78
C ILE A 47 -6.32 3.05 -12.41
N THR A 48 -6.85 4.01 -11.66
CA THR A 48 -6.97 5.42 -12.09
C THR A 48 -5.80 6.26 -11.60
N SER A 49 -5.37 6.05 -10.36
CA SER A 49 -4.24 6.76 -9.74
C SER A 49 -3.62 5.97 -8.60
N VAL A 50 -2.35 6.28 -8.31
CA VAL A 50 -1.57 5.71 -7.22
C VAL A 50 -0.98 6.86 -6.41
N THR A 51 -1.19 6.85 -5.09
CA THR A 51 -0.81 7.95 -4.19
C THR A 51 -0.20 7.37 -2.90
N PRO A 52 0.95 7.87 -2.44
CA PRO A 52 1.78 8.90 -3.05
C PRO A 52 2.51 8.38 -4.32
N ALA A 53 2.94 9.31 -5.18
CA ALA A 53 3.67 8.97 -6.42
C ALA A 53 5.13 8.58 -6.14
N ARG A 54 5.71 9.11 -5.06
CA ARG A 54 7.00 8.70 -4.49
C ARG A 54 6.77 8.14 -3.11
N THR A 55 7.42 7.03 -2.78
CA THR A 55 7.22 6.32 -1.51
C THR A 55 8.42 5.44 -1.19
N THR A 56 8.54 5.00 0.05
CA THR A 56 9.60 4.11 0.50
C THR A 56 9.06 2.73 0.88
N VAL A 57 9.95 1.73 0.90
CA VAL A 57 9.59 0.40 1.40
C VAL A 57 9.17 0.48 2.86
N GLY A 58 8.04 -0.16 3.20
CA GLY A 58 7.43 -0.13 4.54
C GLY A 58 6.29 0.88 4.68
N GLU A 59 6.17 1.85 3.77
CA GLU A 59 5.06 2.79 3.74
C GLU A 59 3.79 2.18 3.15
N ARG A 60 2.68 2.90 3.30
CA ARG A 60 1.37 2.52 2.78
C ARG A 60 1.05 3.31 1.52
N LEU A 61 0.68 2.58 0.48
CA LEU A 61 0.27 3.10 -0.81
C LEU A 61 -1.26 3.04 -0.95
N THR A 62 -1.88 4.12 -1.41
CA THR A 62 -3.29 4.18 -1.77
C THR A 62 -3.45 4.10 -3.28
N VAL A 63 -4.12 3.06 -3.76
CA VAL A 63 -4.42 2.86 -5.18
C VAL A 63 -5.91 3.11 -5.40
N ARG A 64 -6.24 4.10 -6.23
CA ARG A 64 -7.62 4.38 -6.66
C ARG A 64 -7.89 3.75 -8.01
N GLY A 65 -9.13 3.34 -8.23
CA GLY A 65 -9.52 2.66 -9.45
C GLY A 65 -11.00 2.33 -9.53
N ARG A 66 -11.31 1.35 -10.38
CA ARG A 66 -12.67 0.86 -10.64
C ARG A 66 -12.73 -0.65 -10.52
N HIS A 67 -13.91 -1.15 -10.15
CA HIS A 67 -14.25 -2.58 -10.08
C HIS A 67 -13.38 -3.38 -9.09
N PHE A 68 -12.92 -2.74 -8.03
CA PHE A 68 -12.26 -3.44 -6.94
C PHE A 68 -13.28 -4.20 -6.09
N ARG A 69 -12.84 -5.26 -5.41
CA ARG A 69 -13.68 -5.97 -4.45
C ARG A 69 -13.55 -5.35 -3.07
N ARG A 70 -14.67 -5.19 -2.38
CA ARG A 70 -14.70 -4.75 -0.98
C ARG A 70 -14.17 -5.86 -0.07
N GLY A 71 -13.37 -5.50 0.92
CA GLY A 71 -12.84 -6.41 1.94
C GLY A 71 -11.32 -6.58 1.91
N LYS A 72 -10.77 -7.03 3.05
CA LYS A 72 -9.33 -7.27 3.25
C LYS A 72 -8.83 -8.45 2.42
N GLY A 73 -7.67 -8.31 1.79
CA GLY A 73 -7.01 -9.38 1.02
C GLY A 73 -7.75 -9.84 -0.24
N ARG A 74 -8.87 -9.19 -0.61
CA ARG A 74 -9.66 -9.55 -1.80
C ARG A 74 -9.07 -9.04 -3.10
N ASN A 75 -8.20 -8.03 -3.04
CA ASN A 75 -7.47 -7.50 -4.18
C ASN A 75 -5.97 -7.66 -3.96
N THR A 76 -5.26 -7.94 -5.05
CA THR A 76 -3.81 -8.03 -5.08
C THR A 76 -3.26 -7.00 -6.06
N LEU A 77 -2.34 -6.15 -5.59
CA LEU A 77 -1.57 -5.23 -6.40
C LEU A 77 -0.32 -5.94 -6.91
N VAL A 78 -0.13 -5.91 -8.21
CA VAL A 78 1.04 -6.45 -8.91
C VAL A 78 1.93 -5.27 -9.27
N LEU A 79 3.13 -5.25 -8.72
CA LEU A 79 4.16 -4.25 -9.01
C LEU A 79 5.24 -4.89 -9.87
N ARG A 80 5.55 -4.28 -11.01
CA ARG A 80 6.54 -4.78 -11.96
C ARG A 80 7.49 -3.65 -12.35
N ARG A 81 8.79 -3.89 -12.20
CA ARG A 81 9.84 -3.07 -12.83
C ARG A 81 10.11 -3.59 -14.23
N ASP A 82 10.41 -2.70 -15.17
CA ASP A 82 10.79 -3.07 -16.52
C ASP A 82 12.07 -3.93 -16.49
N GLY A 83 12.02 -5.12 -17.10
CA GLY A 83 13.08 -6.12 -17.06
C GLY A 83 13.15 -6.99 -15.79
N ALA A 84 12.28 -6.77 -14.80
CA ALA A 84 12.30 -7.53 -13.53
C ALA A 84 11.04 -8.37 -13.29
N ARG A 85 11.11 -9.23 -12.27
CA ARG A 85 9.98 -10.06 -11.83
C ARG A 85 8.86 -9.20 -11.23
N SER A 86 7.63 -9.69 -11.34
CA SER A 86 6.45 -9.03 -10.74
C SER A 86 6.30 -9.44 -9.29
N VAL A 87 6.00 -8.47 -8.42
CA VAL A 87 5.75 -8.65 -6.99
C VAL A 87 4.27 -8.50 -6.71
N PHE A 88 3.70 -9.47 -6.00
CA PHE A 88 2.29 -9.50 -5.63
C PHE A 88 2.11 -9.04 -4.20
N VAL A 89 1.27 -8.03 -4.00
CA VAL A 89 1.02 -7.41 -2.71
C VAL A 89 -0.47 -7.45 -2.42
N LYS A 90 -0.86 -8.11 -1.32
CA LYS A 90 -2.26 -8.17 -0.91
C LYS A 90 -2.67 -6.82 -0.31
N ALA A 91 -3.88 -6.37 -0.64
CA ALA A 91 -4.42 -5.14 -0.07
C ALA A 91 -4.93 -5.36 1.36
N ASP A 92 -4.62 -4.43 2.27
CA ASP A 92 -5.08 -4.46 3.66
C ASP A 92 -6.55 -4.07 3.75
N ILE A 93 -6.89 -2.93 3.15
CA ILE A 93 -8.25 -2.40 3.12
C ILE A 93 -8.58 -2.13 1.67
N SER A 94 -9.71 -2.66 1.22
CA SER A 94 -10.20 -2.39 -0.13
C SER A 94 -11.67 -2.04 -0.12
N THR A 95 -12.01 -1.02 -0.89
CA THR A 95 -13.38 -0.68 -1.28
C THR A 95 -13.56 -0.96 -2.77
N SER A 96 -14.69 -0.57 -3.36
CA SER A 96 -14.92 -0.71 -4.80
C SER A 96 -14.12 0.26 -5.67
N LYS A 97 -13.60 1.34 -5.07
CA LYS A 97 -12.90 2.43 -5.77
C LYS A 97 -11.49 2.72 -5.24
N MET A 98 -11.12 2.16 -4.08
CA MET A 98 -9.79 2.36 -3.51
C MET A 98 -9.28 1.08 -2.85
N MET A 99 -7.96 0.94 -2.77
CA MET A 99 -7.31 -0.01 -1.89
C MET A 99 -6.08 0.61 -1.25
N ARG A 100 -5.78 0.20 -0.03
CA ARG A 100 -4.56 0.53 0.70
C ARG A 100 -3.69 -0.72 0.77
N VAL A 101 -2.41 -0.54 0.49
CA VAL A 101 -1.43 -1.62 0.33
C VAL A 101 -0.15 -1.21 1.03
N ALA A 102 0.33 -2.03 1.97
CA ALA A 102 1.66 -1.86 2.54
C ALA A 102 2.75 -2.35 1.56
N ILE A 103 3.78 -1.55 1.34
CA ILE A 103 4.87 -1.88 0.41
C ILE A 103 5.79 -2.91 1.07
N PRO A 104 5.91 -4.13 0.52
CA PRO A 104 6.65 -5.21 1.17
C PRO A 104 8.17 -4.99 1.07
N GLU A 105 8.89 -5.43 2.09
CA GLU A 105 10.35 -5.39 2.14
C GLU A 105 11.04 -6.15 1.02
N ARG A 106 10.35 -7.12 0.43
CA ARG A 106 10.85 -7.93 -0.70
C ARG A 106 11.08 -7.10 -1.96
N LEU A 107 10.52 -5.88 -2.05
CA LEU A 107 10.78 -4.96 -3.16
C LEU A 107 12.19 -4.39 -3.16
N THR A 108 12.89 -4.37 -2.01
CA THR A 108 14.27 -3.89 -1.91
C THR A 108 15.21 -4.62 -2.88
N ARG A 109 14.99 -5.93 -3.08
CA ARG A 109 15.76 -6.78 -4.00
C ARG A 109 15.55 -6.45 -5.49
N PHE A 110 14.52 -5.66 -5.80
CA PHE A 110 14.17 -5.27 -7.18
C PHE A 110 14.43 -3.77 -7.44
N LEU A 111 15.04 -3.06 -6.48
CA LEU A 111 15.47 -1.68 -6.67
C LEU A 111 16.69 -1.63 -7.59
N ALA A 112 16.84 -0.51 -8.30
CA ALA A 112 18.07 -0.22 -9.04
C ALA A 112 19.17 -0.04 -8.00
N VAL A 113 20.33 -0.62 -8.25
CA VAL A 113 21.52 -0.36 -7.47
C VAL A 113 22.48 0.36 -8.40
N GLU A 114 22.85 1.58 -8.03
CA GLU A 114 23.87 2.35 -8.73
C GLU A 114 24.99 2.64 -7.72
N ASN A 115 26.22 2.28 -8.05
CA ASN A 115 27.39 2.40 -7.17
C ASN A 115 27.20 1.76 -5.77
N GLY A 116 26.48 0.64 -5.69
CA GLY A 116 26.18 -0.04 -4.43
C GLY A 116 25.02 0.56 -3.62
N THR A 117 24.46 1.71 -4.04
CA THR A 117 23.37 2.38 -3.34
C THR A 117 22.02 2.06 -4.00
N PRO A 118 21.01 1.59 -3.24
CA PRO A 118 19.68 1.36 -3.77
C PRO A 118 18.98 2.69 -4.10
N GLN A 119 18.55 2.85 -5.34
CA GLN A 119 17.90 4.06 -5.84
C GLN A 119 16.39 3.91 -6.02
N PHE A 120 15.73 5.07 -6.01
CA PHE A 120 14.33 5.24 -6.33
C PHE A 120 14.00 4.66 -7.72
N THR A 121 13.17 3.64 -7.73
CA THR A 121 12.86 2.86 -8.92
C THR A 121 11.38 2.97 -9.25
N ARG A 122 11.05 3.15 -10.53
CA ARG A 122 9.65 3.16 -10.98
C ARG A 122 9.10 1.75 -11.12
N PHE A 123 7.91 1.52 -10.56
CA PHE A 123 7.18 0.25 -10.65
C PHE A 123 5.84 0.46 -11.34
N ARG A 124 5.62 -0.24 -12.45
CA ARG A 124 4.29 -0.29 -13.09
C ARG A 124 3.37 -1.16 -12.24
N ALA A 125 2.17 -0.67 -11.98
CA ALA A 125 1.18 -1.32 -11.15
C ALA A 125 0.08 -1.98 -12.00
N ARG A 126 -0.44 -3.12 -11.55
CA ARG A 126 -1.63 -3.79 -12.10
C ARG A 126 -2.43 -4.39 -10.96
N VAL A 127 -3.74 -4.52 -11.09
CA VAL A 127 -4.59 -5.08 -10.02
C VAL A 127 -5.16 -6.43 -10.45
N ILE A 128 -5.25 -7.36 -9.50
CA ILE A 128 -6.00 -8.61 -9.56
C ILE A 128 -7.11 -8.53 -8.52
N SER A 129 -8.36 -8.65 -8.97
CA SER A 129 -9.56 -8.67 -8.12
C SER A 129 -10.36 -9.95 -8.42
N ALA A 130 -11.62 -9.82 -8.87
CA ALA A 130 -12.37 -10.94 -9.46
C ALA A 130 -11.71 -11.50 -10.73
N ARG A 131 -11.04 -10.61 -11.45
CA ARG A 131 -10.38 -10.85 -12.73
C ARG A 131 -9.07 -10.09 -12.72
N LEU A 132 -8.18 -10.50 -13.61
CA LEU A 132 -6.93 -9.79 -13.87
C LEU A 132 -7.25 -8.49 -14.61
N GLY A 133 -6.72 -7.35 -14.12
CA GLY A 133 -6.87 -6.05 -14.77
C GLY A 133 -6.29 -6.06 -16.18
N ARG A 134 -6.79 -5.24 -17.09
CA ARG A 134 -6.43 -5.34 -18.52
C ARG A 134 -4.96 -5.00 -18.81
N SER A 135 -4.46 -3.92 -18.21
CA SER A 135 -3.15 -3.37 -18.49
C SER A 135 -2.42 -2.97 -17.21
N PHE A 136 -1.11 -2.77 -17.33
CA PHE A 136 -0.32 -2.08 -16.33
C PHE A 136 -0.55 -0.57 -16.41
N THR A 137 -0.31 0.15 -15.31
CA THR A 137 -0.35 1.61 -15.29
C THR A 137 0.63 2.21 -16.28
N PRO A 138 0.29 3.35 -16.90
CA PRO A 138 1.24 4.10 -17.71
C PRO A 138 2.38 4.63 -16.83
N VAL A 139 3.52 4.95 -17.45
CA VAL A 139 4.75 5.40 -16.76
C VAL A 139 4.47 6.65 -15.90
N SER A 140 3.63 7.57 -16.39
CA SER A 140 3.25 8.80 -15.70
C SER A 140 2.45 8.59 -14.40
N LYS A 141 1.73 7.47 -14.28
CA LYS A 141 0.91 7.13 -13.11
C LYS A 141 1.53 6.03 -12.25
N SER A 142 2.72 5.58 -12.63
CA SER A 142 3.42 4.49 -11.95
C SER A 142 4.22 5.07 -10.77
N PRO A 143 4.06 4.53 -9.56
CA PRO A 143 4.78 4.99 -8.39
C PRO A 143 6.28 4.73 -8.53
N VAL A 144 7.06 5.60 -7.89
CA VAL A 144 8.50 5.44 -7.70
C VAL A 144 8.72 5.02 -6.25
N ILE A 145 9.30 3.84 -6.06
CA ILE A 145 9.53 3.23 -4.75
C ILE A 145 11.03 3.22 -4.49
N GLY A 146 11.44 3.83 -3.38
CA GLY A 146 12.83 3.85 -2.90
C GLY A 146 13.12 2.83 -1.80
N PRO A 147 14.37 2.76 -1.35
CA PRO A 147 14.75 1.96 -0.18
C PRO A 147 13.97 2.40 1.07
N ARG A 148 14.01 1.58 2.12
CA ARG A 148 13.40 1.91 3.42
C ARG A 148 13.96 3.24 3.92
N LYS A 149 13.09 4.18 4.30
CA LYS A 149 13.54 5.40 5.00
C LYS A 149 14.30 4.95 6.25
N PRO A 150 15.53 5.45 6.51
CA PRO A 150 16.20 5.20 7.78
C PRO A 150 15.23 5.50 8.92
N PRO A 151 15.23 4.73 10.02
CA PRO A 151 14.47 5.12 11.19
C PRO A 151 14.80 6.57 11.48
N ALA A 152 13.78 7.40 11.71
CA ALA A 152 14.02 8.74 12.20
C ALA A 152 14.96 8.61 13.41
N PRO A 153 15.91 9.54 13.59
CA PRO A 153 16.63 9.63 14.85
C PRO A 153 15.61 9.49 15.99
N PRO A 154 15.94 8.77 17.08
CA PRO A 154 15.03 8.67 18.22
C PRO A 154 14.55 10.09 18.53
N ALA A 155 13.22 10.28 18.58
CA ALA A 155 12.65 11.54 18.99
C ALA A 155 13.33 11.89 20.32
N LYS A 156 13.97 13.06 20.40
CA LYS A 156 14.58 13.53 21.64
C LYS A 156 13.54 13.35 22.75
N PRO A 157 13.90 12.75 23.90
CA PRO A 157 12.95 12.60 24.99
C PRO A 157 12.39 13.98 25.33
N ALA A 158 11.12 14.04 25.71
CA ALA A 158 10.56 15.30 26.21
C ALA A 158 11.46 15.82 27.34
N PRO A 159 11.71 17.13 27.42
CA PRO A 159 12.54 17.69 28.47
C PRO A 159 12.04 17.16 29.83
N PRO A 160 12.94 16.62 30.65
CA PRO A 160 12.63 16.08 31.95
C PRO A 160 12.11 17.22 32.86
N ALA A 161 11.29 16.86 33.86
CA ALA A 161 10.52 17.83 34.64
C ALA A 161 11.38 18.73 35.57
N ASP A 162 12.66 18.41 35.69
CA ASP A 162 13.76 19.16 36.29
C ASP A 162 14.24 20.32 35.41
N GLY A 163 13.86 20.36 34.13
CA GLY A 163 14.23 21.43 33.21
C GLY A 163 15.71 21.33 32.80
N ASP A 164 16.11 20.15 32.31
CA ASP A 164 17.43 19.81 31.73
C ASP A 164 17.19 19.16 30.36
N CYS A 165 17.13 19.96 29.29
CA CYS A 165 16.64 19.47 27.99
C CYS A 165 17.65 18.67 27.15
N ASP A 166 18.95 18.75 27.41
CA ASP A 166 19.98 17.95 26.74
C ASP A 166 20.47 16.74 27.56
N PHE A 167 20.00 16.60 28.81
CA PHE A 167 20.29 15.51 29.73
C PHE A 167 21.77 15.44 30.16
N ASP A 168 22.46 16.57 30.19
CA ASP A 168 23.87 16.64 30.61
C ASP A 168 24.02 16.70 32.15
N GLY A 169 22.92 16.89 32.88
CA GLY A 169 22.86 17.01 34.34
C GLY A 169 22.89 18.45 34.85
N THR A 170 22.88 19.44 33.95
CA THR A 170 22.84 20.88 34.21
C THR A 170 21.42 21.39 33.96
N PRO A 171 20.76 21.98 34.96
CA PRO A 171 19.46 22.60 34.74
C PRO A 171 19.58 23.80 33.79
N ASN A 172 18.61 23.96 32.88
CA ASN A 172 18.53 25.06 31.92
C ASN A 172 18.67 26.46 32.53
N ALA A 173 18.32 26.62 33.81
CA ALA A 173 18.47 27.90 34.51
C ALA A 173 19.93 28.35 34.70
N VAL A 174 20.89 27.42 34.59
CA VAL A 174 22.32 27.66 34.76
C VAL A 174 23.16 27.18 33.59
N ASP A 175 22.57 26.47 32.64
CA ASP A 175 23.15 26.23 31.33
C ASP A 175 23.07 27.50 30.46
N LEU A 176 23.93 27.59 29.45
CA LEU A 176 23.97 28.68 28.48
C LEU A 176 23.67 28.20 27.05
N ASP A 177 23.61 26.88 26.82
CA ASP A 177 23.36 26.21 25.55
C ASP A 177 22.54 24.95 25.82
N ASP A 178 21.26 25.17 26.09
CA ASP A 178 20.29 24.19 26.61
C ASP A 178 20.14 22.94 25.72
N ASP A 179 20.37 23.03 24.41
CA ASP A 179 20.21 21.91 23.48
C ASP A 179 21.51 21.40 22.83
N ALA A 180 22.64 21.99 23.25
CA ALA A 180 24.01 21.72 22.85
C ALA A 180 24.23 21.77 21.33
N ASP A 181 23.58 22.69 20.64
CA ASP A 181 23.74 22.89 19.19
C ASP A 181 24.82 23.91 18.79
N PHE A 182 25.57 24.42 19.78
CA PHE A 182 26.56 25.48 19.69
C PHE A 182 25.98 26.90 19.48
N LEU A 183 24.69 27.10 19.75
CA LEU A 183 24.00 28.38 19.77
C LEU A 183 23.50 28.67 21.18
N THR A 184 24.08 29.67 21.84
CA THR A 184 23.68 30.00 23.21
C THR A 184 22.21 30.42 23.30
N ASP A 185 21.52 30.13 24.41
CA ASP A 185 20.10 30.49 24.63
C ASP A 185 19.82 31.99 24.43
N LEU A 186 20.79 32.85 24.79
CA LEU A 186 20.69 34.29 24.58
C LEU A 186 20.61 34.66 23.09
N THR A 187 21.35 33.93 22.26
CA THR A 187 21.37 34.13 20.82
C THR A 187 20.09 33.58 20.22
N GLU A 188 19.67 32.38 20.61
CA GLU A 188 18.42 31.76 20.18
C GLU A 188 17.19 32.60 20.50
N ALA A 189 17.13 33.17 21.71
CA ALA A 189 16.06 34.09 22.11
C ALA A 189 15.98 35.32 21.18
N ARG A 190 17.10 35.76 20.59
CA ARG A 190 17.12 36.85 19.60
C ARG A 190 16.68 36.39 18.23
N LEU A 191 17.02 35.16 17.85
CA LEU A 191 16.69 34.57 16.55
C LEU A 191 15.29 33.94 16.51
N LYS A 192 14.65 33.82 17.69
CA LYS A 192 13.35 33.16 17.88
C LYS A 192 13.38 31.67 17.54
N THR A 193 14.53 31.03 17.75
CA THR A 193 14.67 29.58 17.81
C THR A 193 14.30 29.10 19.23
N ASP A 194 14.12 27.79 19.39
CA ASP A 194 13.70 27.15 20.62
C ASP A 194 14.93 26.56 21.32
N SER A 195 15.32 27.15 22.46
CA SER A 195 16.54 26.76 23.18
C SER A 195 16.59 25.33 23.69
N CYS A 196 15.46 24.64 23.76
CA CYS A 196 15.46 23.23 24.11
C CYS A 196 15.50 22.30 22.88
N ARG A 197 15.67 22.85 21.67
CA ARG A 197 15.49 22.13 20.42
C ARG A 197 16.53 22.52 19.37
N LEU A 198 17.54 21.67 19.29
CA LEU A 198 18.59 21.69 18.25
C LEU A 198 18.10 21.87 16.79
N ASP A 199 16.83 21.60 16.49
CA ASP A 199 16.19 21.90 15.21
C ASP A 199 14.75 22.37 15.50
N SER A 200 14.58 23.70 15.55
CA SER A 200 13.34 24.38 15.88
C SER A 200 12.23 24.12 14.88
N ASP A 201 12.53 24.17 13.58
CA ASP A 201 11.55 24.07 12.51
C ASP A 201 11.31 22.63 12.00
N GLY A 202 12.19 21.70 12.39
CA GLY A 202 12.08 20.27 12.19
C GLY A 202 12.40 19.81 10.78
N ASP A 203 13.17 20.59 10.01
CA ASP A 203 13.53 20.26 8.63
C ASP A 203 14.70 19.27 8.50
N GLY A 204 15.40 19.01 9.62
CA GLY A 204 16.53 18.09 9.73
C GLY A 204 17.91 18.76 9.73
N VAL A 205 17.98 20.09 9.76
CA VAL A 205 19.19 20.91 9.94
C VAL A 205 19.09 21.61 11.30
N GLY A 206 20.19 21.70 12.04
CA GLY A 206 20.15 22.31 13.36
C GLY A 206 20.35 23.83 13.36
N ASP A 207 19.73 24.54 14.30
CA ASP A 207 19.67 26.01 14.35
C ASP A 207 21.09 26.64 14.38
N GLY A 208 22.01 26.09 15.19
CA GLY A 208 23.41 26.51 15.25
C GLY A 208 24.16 26.33 13.92
N TYR A 209 23.87 25.25 13.17
CA TYR A 209 24.43 25.06 11.83
C TYR A 209 23.87 26.08 10.84
N GLU A 210 22.55 26.35 10.90
CA GLU A 210 21.90 27.33 10.04
C GLU A 210 22.44 28.74 10.30
N PHE A 211 22.62 29.10 11.57
CA PHE A 211 23.19 30.38 11.97
C PHE A 211 24.62 30.58 11.43
N GLN A 212 25.51 29.60 11.63
CA GLN A 212 26.88 29.66 11.10
C GLN A 212 26.92 29.67 9.57
N SER A 213 26.04 28.90 8.93
CA SER A 213 25.90 28.89 7.47
C SER A 213 25.42 30.24 6.95
N ALA A 214 24.49 30.89 7.64
CA ALA A 214 24.01 32.21 7.28
C ALA A 214 25.10 33.28 7.44
N LEU A 215 25.88 33.26 8.54
CA LEU A 215 27.03 34.15 8.71
C LEU A 215 28.05 33.98 7.58
N HIS A 216 28.37 32.73 7.21
CA HIS A 216 29.33 32.45 6.14
C HIS A 216 28.81 32.89 4.77
N LEU A 217 27.52 32.67 4.46
CA LEU A 217 26.90 33.08 3.20
C LEU A 217 26.73 34.60 3.09
N ASN A 218 26.45 35.29 4.20
CA ASN A 218 26.26 36.74 4.23
C ASN A 218 27.58 37.51 4.38
N ASN A 219 28.71 36.82 4.61
CA ASN A 219 30.04 37.43 4.64
C ASN A 219 30.67 37.53 3.24
N ASP A 220 29.91 38.04 2.27
CA ASP A 220 30.44 38.45 0.98
C ASP A 220 30.90 39.93 1.04
N GLU A 221 31.96 40.27 0.30
CA GLU A 221 32.69 41.55 0.34
C GLU A 221 31.82 42.79 -0.04
N TYR A 222 30.53 42.62 -0.31
CA TYR A 222 29.69 43.58 -1.01
C TYR A 222 28.46 44.10 -0.23
N GLN A 223 28.33 43.87 1.09
CA GLN A 223 27.17 44.36 1.88
C GLN A 223 27.53 45.43 2.93
N GLU A 224 26.82 46.58 2.90
CA GLU A 224 26.85 47.63 3.93
C GLU A 224 25.42 48.05 4.38
N PRO A 225 25.03 47.92 5.66
CA PRO A 225 25.68 47.15 6.73
C PRO A 225 25.39 45.65 6.61
N ASN A 226 26.35 44.83 7.03
CA ASN A 226 26.22 43.38 7.03
C ASN A 226 25.30 42.92 8.18
N ASN A 227 23.99 42.85 7.93
CA ASN A 227 23.01 42.33 8.87
C ASN A 227 22.56 40.93 8.43
N SER A 228 23.14 39.91 9.06
CA SER A 228 22.75 38.51 8.90
C SER A 228 21.41 38.23 9.60
N LEU A 229 20.33 38.08 8.83
CA LEU A 229 19.04 37.60 9.34
C LEU A 229 18.93 36.08 9.09
N PRO A 230 18.83 35.25 10.15
CA PRO A 230 18.51 33.83 10.00
C PRO A 230 17.02 33.63 9.70
N TYR A 231 16.70 32.42 9.23
CA TYR A 231 15.33 31.97 9.03
C TYR A 231 14.60 31.89 10.40
N PRO A 232 13.29 32.16 10.54
CA PRO A 232 12.23 32.27 9.52
C PRO A 232 11.99 33.66 8.94
N GLU A 233 12.80 34.67 9.28
CA GLU A 233 12.57 36.06 8.85
C GLU A 233 13.11 36.40 7.44
N LYS A 234 13.25 35.38 6.56
CA LYS A 234 13.49 35.55 5.11
C LYS A 234 12.24 35.28 4.28
#